data_AF-A0AAV4A3Z9-F1
#
_entry.id   AF-A0AAV4A3Z9-F1
#
_cell.length_a   1.000
_cell.length_b   1.000
_cell.length_c   1.000
_cell.angle_alpha   90.00
_cell.angle_beta   90.00
_cell.angle_gamma   90.00
#
_symmetry.space_group_name_H-M   'P 1'
#
loop_
_entity.id
_entity.type
_entity.pdbx_description
1 polymer ?
#
loop_
_entity_poly.entity_id
_entity_poly.type
_entity_poly.pdbx_seq_one_letter_code
_entity_poly.pdbx_strand_id
1 'polypeptide(L)'
;MRFKRATQVKKNVGLCPCLFCREICSEESSSTDCSSCKGWIHWRCVPMTYDLLKEWGQGDLPFTCRMCAFDNGAYSASKVLERTPHSLRTKPVSVSILNRYHQFILESHVPIEVCHDGNCLFRAVSKGLCNTEEHYMQIRLLTLLELILNRSHYDYEHEAFVDHFNDDGLVFDRFDTVLKDTATDFSYCSMIAFSGISAALSVPIQSYCPPTQDAYFRSEPLARVVRGHGVSRAANLEKPKAVISSVKTCNLGLKTVIHIFQHIICASFNAHASNNRLQF
;
A
#
# COMPACT_ATOMS: atom_id res chain seq x y z
N MET A 1 -30.27 -20.64 -13.44
CA MET A 1 -29.24 -19.84 -14.14
C MET A 1 -28.00 -20.69 -14.36
N ARG A 2 -27.63 -20.97 -15.62
CA ARG A 2 -26.44 -21.75 -15.97
C ARG A 2 -25.23 -20.80 -16.05
N PHE A 3 -24.20 -21.05 -15.23
CA PHE A 3 -22.93 -20.35 -15.33
C PHE A 3 -22.29 -20.64 -16.69
N LYS A 4 -22.11 -19.60 -17.52
CA LYS A 4 -21.32 -19.69 -18.75
C LYS A 4 -19.86 -19.90 -18.34
N ARG A 5 -19.31 -21.09 -18.60
CA ARG A 5 -17.87 -21.33 -18.54
C ARG A 5 -17.20 -20.37 -19.51
N ALA A 6 -16.23 -19.59 -19.02
CA ALA A 6 -15.36 -18.80 -19.87
C ALA A 6 -14.70 -19.74 -20.88
N THR A 7 -15.01 -19.56 -22.15
CA THR A 7 -14.33 -20.21 -23.27
C THR A 7 -12.87 -19.78 -23.23
N GLN A 8 -11.98 -20.72 -22.92
CA GLN A 8 -10.56 -20.54 -23.17
C GLN A 8 -10.39 -20.27 -24.66
N VAL A 9 -10.01 -19.04 -25.00
CA VAL A 9 -9.54 -18.69 -26.34
C VAL A 9 -8.30 -19.54 -26.56
N LYS A 10 -8.40 -20.57 -27.42
CA LYS A 10 -7.23 -21.25 -27.97
C LYS A 10 -6.41 -20.17 -28.69
N LYS A 11 -5.38 -19.63 -28.04
CA LYS A 11 -4.36 -18.84 -28.73
C LYS A 11 -3.85 -19.75 -29.85
N ASN A 12 -3.92 -19.28 -31.10
CA ASN A 12 -3.19 -19.93 -32.19
C ASN A 12 -1.73 -20.01 -31.72
N VAL A 13 -1.26 -21.23 -31.41
CA VAL A 13 0.10 -21.52 -30.96
C VAL A 13 1.01 -21.40 -32.18
N GLY A 14 1.14 -20.17 -32.70
CA GLY A 14 2.25 -19.79 -33.54
C GLY A 14 3.47 -19.80 -32.65
N LEU A 15 4.39 -20.71 -32.95
CA LEU A 15 5.66 -20.95 -32.28
C LEU A 15 6.43 -19.64 -32.04
N CYS A 16 6.18 -18.97 -30.92
CA CYS A 16 6.97 -17.79 -30.55
C CYS A 16 8.32 -18.28 -30.05
N PRO A 17 9.44 -17.95 -30.72
CA PRO A 17 10.75 -18.33 -30.24
C PRO A 17 10.99 -17.67 -28.88
N CYS A 18 11.63 -18.41 -27.98
CA CYS A 18 12.02 -17.84 -26.70
C CYS A 18 12.92 -16.61 -26.92
N LEU A 19 12.64 -15.49 -26.25
CA LEU A 19 13.45 -14.27 -26.38
C LEU A 19 14.94 -14.46 -26.06
N PHE A 20 15.29 -15.49 -25.28
CA PHE A 20 16.66 -15.76 -24.87
C PHE A 20 17.39 -16.74 -25.81
N CYS A 21 16.94 -17.99 -25.89
CA CYS A 21 17.65 -18.98 -26.71
C CYS A 21 17.26 -18.93 -28.19
N ARG A 22 16.19 -18.20 -28.55
CA ARG A 22 15.60 -18.15 -29.90
C ARG A 22 15.13 -19.51 -30.43
N GLU A 23 15.14 -20.54 -29.61
CA GLU A 23 14.62 -21.84 -29.96
C GLU A 23 13.10 -21.86 -29.85
N ILE A 24 12.50 -22.61 -30.76
CA ILE A 24 11.09 -22.94 -30.75
C ILE A 24 10.93 -24.15 -29.85
N CYS A 25 10.18 -24.01 -28.76
CA CYS A 25 9.89 -25.14 -27.88
C CYS A 25 8.45 -25.58 -28.03
N SER A 26 8.27 -26.89 -27.99
CA SER A 26 6.99 -27.58 -28.04
C SER A 26 6.33 -27.74 -26.67
N GLU A 27 7.03 -27.44 -25.57
CA GLU A 27 6.52 -27.61 -24.20
C GLU A 27 6.01 -26.29 -23.60
N GLU A 28 4.71 -26.02 -23.75
CA GLU A 28 4.02 -24.86 -23.14
C GLU A 28 4.13 -24.80 -21.61
N SER A 29 4.30 -25.94 -20.94
CA SER A 29 4.37 -26.00 -19.46
C SER A 29 5.65 -25.40 -18.88
N SER A 30 6.66 -25.11 -19.72
CA SER A 30 7.99 -24.68 -19.31
C SER A 30 8.27 -23.20 -19.57
N SER A 31 7.23 -22.39 -19.76
CA SER A 31 7.37 -21.00 -20.19
C SER A 31 6.45 -20.01 -19.50
N THR A 32 6.74 -18.74 -19.71
CA THR A 32 5.93 -17.61 -19.26
C THR A 32 6.06 -16.41 -20.19
N ASP A 33 5.06 -15.52 -20.14
CA ASP A 33 5.10 -14.24 -20.84
C ASP A 33 5.71 -13.17 -19.94
N CYS A 34 6.67 -12.41 -20.46
CA CYS A 34 7.12 -11.20 -19.81
C CYS A 34 5.98 -10.19 -19.75
N SER A 35 5.58 -9.79 -18.55
CA SER A 35 4.52 -8.79 -18.34
C SER A 35 4.80 -7.45 -19.01
N SER A 36 6.08 -7.09 -19.13
CA SER A 36 6.56 -5.84 -19.71
C SER A 36 6.59 -5.87 -21.24
N CYS A 37 7.43 -6.71 -21.86
CA CYS A 37 7.58 -6.74 -23.32
C CYS A 37 6.63 -7.71 -24.04
N LYS A 38 5.81 -8.46 -23.28
CA LYS A 38 4.95 -9.54 -23.78
C LYS A 38 5.68 -10.66 -24.53
N GLY A 39 7.00 -10.69 -24.44
CA GLY A 39 7.79 -11.73 -25.06
C GLY A 39 7.81 -13.00 -24.24
N TRP A 40 7.79 -14.11 -24.96
CA TRP A 40 7.68 -15.45 -24.42
C TRP A 40 9.06 -16.01 -24.04
N ILE A 41 9.19 -16.61 -22.86
CA ILE A 41 10.47 -17.04 -22.28
C ILE A 41 10.35 -18.40 -21.61
N HIS A 42 11.33 -19.28 -21.86
CA HIS A 42 11.49 -20.51 -21.11
C HIS A 42 11.96 -20.24 -19.69
N TRP A 43 11.42 -20.96 -18.73
CA TRP A 43 11.88 -20.96 -17.35
C TRP A 43 13.36 -21.34 -17.23
N ARG A 44 13.84 -22.29 -18.05
CA ARG A 44 15.25 -22.70 -18.10
C ARG A 44 16.19 -21.62 -18.65
N CYS A 45 15.67 -20.68 -19.43
CA CYS A 45 16.46 -19.58 -19.99
C CYS A 45 16.55 -18.37 -19.05
N VAL A 46 15.80 -18.38 -17.94
CA VAL A 46 15.92 -17.36 -16.91
C VAL A 46 17.11 -17.72 -16.02
N PRO A 47 18.12 -16.84 -15.87
CA PRO A 47 19.29 -17.12 -15.05
C PRO A 47 18.96 -16.95 -13.55
N MET A 48 18.01 -17.72 -13.05
CA MET A 48 17.64 -17.81 -11.64
C MET A 48 17.40 -19.27 -11.26
N THR A 49 17.48 -19.57 -9.97
CA THR A 49 17.20 -20.92 -9.47
C THR A 49 15.71 -21.24 -9.62
N TYR A 50 15.38 -22.53 -9.73
CA TYR A 50 14.00 -22.99 -9.81
C TYR A 50 13.16 -22.56 -8.60
N ASP A 51 13.76 -22.49 -7.40
CA ASP A 51 13.07 -22.06 -6.19
C ASP A 51 12.68 -20.58 -6.25
N LEU A 52 13.57 -19.70 -6.70
CA LEU A 52 13.29 -18.27 -6.87
C LEU A 52 12.19 -18.05 -7.92
N LEU A 53 12.26 -18.85 -8.99
CA LEU A 53 11.29 -18.83 -10.07
C LEU A 53 9.90 -19.28 -9.59
N LYS A 54 9.85 -20.35 -8.77
CA LYS A 54 8.63 -20.87 -8.17
C LYS A 54 8.04 -19.88 -7.17
N GLU A 55 8.88 -19.23 -6.36
CA GLU A 55 8.47 -18.15 -5.46
C GLU A 55 7.82 -16.99 -6.24
N TRP A 56 8.41 -16.59 -7.37
CA TRP A 56 7.88 -15.51 -8.22
C TRP A 56 6.64 -15.93 -9.01
N GLY A 57 6.56 -17.18 -9.44
CA GLY A 57 5.41 -17.73 -10.17
C GLY A 57 4.20 -18.06 -9.28
N GLN A 58 4.39 -18.12 -7.96
CA GLN A 58 3.32 -18.38 -6.99
C GLN A 58 2.58 -17.11 -6.53
N GLY A 59 3.11 -15.91 -6.81
CA GLY A 59 2.44 -14.64 -6.53
C GLY A 59 1.64 -14.11 -7.73
N ASP A 60 0.72 -13.18 -7.47
CA ASP A 60 0.08 -12.35 -8.52
C ASP A 60 1.07 -11.32 -9.14
N LEU A 61 2.36 -11.47 -8.86
CA LEU A 61 3.38 -10.57 -9.36
C LEU A 61 3.65 -10.83 -10.84
N PRO A 62 3.56 -9.79 -11.69
CA PRO A 62 3.85 -9.93 -13.10
C PRO A 62 5.34 -10.25 -13.33
N PHE A 63 5.64 -11.41 -13.92
CA PHE A 63 7.02 -11.78 -14.30
C PHE A 63 7.63 -10.75 -15.26
N THR A 64 8.84 -10.27 -15.00
CA THR A 64 9.56 -9.34 -15.88
C THR A 64 10.88 -9.97 -16.33
N CYS A 65 11.10 -10.04 -17.64
CA CYS A 65 12.28 -10.70 -18.19
C CYS A 65 13.57 -9.94 -17.90
N ARG A 66 14.71 -10.64 -17.97
CA ARG A 66 16.03 -10.03 -17.80
C ARG A 66 16.29 -8.85 -18.74
N MET A 67 15.85 -8.92 -20.00
CA MET A 67 15.97 -7.77 -20.93
C MET A 67 15.18 -6.54 -20.50
N CYS A 68 14.09 -6.72 -19.75
CA CYS A 68 13.28 -5.63 -19.22
C CYS A 68 13.71 -5.19 -17.81
N ALA A 69 14.33 -6.09 -17.04
CA ALA A 69 14.71 -5.86 -15.66
C ALA A 69 16.16 -5.41 -15.47
N PHE A 70 17.03 -5.57 -16.47
CA PHE A 70 18.45 -5.24 -16.36
C PHE A 70 18.83 -4.04 -17.23
N ASP A 71 19.78 -3.26 -16.76
CA ASP A 71 20.44 -2.18 -17.49
C ASP A 71 21.96 -2.30 -17.35
N ASN A 72 22.68 -2.25 -18.47
CA ASN A 72 24.15 -2.42 -18.51
C ASN A 72 24.67 -3.64 -17.74
N GLY A 73 23.92 -4.76 -17.78
CA GLY A 73 24.30 -6.01 -17.12
C GLY A 73 23.97 -6.09 -15.63
N ALA A 74 23.50 -5.01 -15.00
CA ALA A 74 23.03 -4.97 -13.62
C ALA A 74 21.50 -4.92 -13.52
N TYR A 75 20.93 -5.46 -12.45
CA TYR A 75 19.49 -5.34 -12.20
C TYR A 75 19.12 -3.87 -11.95
N SER A 76 18.10 -3.37 -12.63
CA SER A 76 17.64 -1.99 -12.55
C SER A 76 16.21 -1.96 -12.04
N ALA A 77 16.05 -1.71 -10.74
CA ALA A 77 14.73 -1.57 -10.11
C ALA A 77 13.90 -0.46 -10.79
N SER A 78 14.54 0.62 -11.22
CA SER A 78 13.89 1.71 -11.97
C SER A 78 13.29 1.24 -13.30
N LYS A 79 14.00 0.43 -14.10
CA LYS A 79 13.43 -0.11 -15.35
C LYS A 79 12.28 -1.10 -15.12
N VAL A 80 12.37 -1.91 -14.07
CA VAL A 80 11.26 -2.78 -13.67
C VAL A 80 10.04 -1.93 -13.32
N LEU A 81 10.22 -0.92 -12.47
CA LEU A 81 9.15 -0.01 -12.02
C LEU A 81 8.52 0.79 -13.18
N GLU A 82 9.32 1.31 -14.12
CA GLU A 82 8.82 2.03 -15.31
C GLU A 82 7.85 1.19 -16.15
N ARG A 83 8.06 -0.13 -16.17
CA ARG A 83 7.33 -1.09 -17.01
C ARG A 83 6.36 -1.97 -16.24
N THR A 84 6.29 -1.80 -14.92
CA THR A 84 5.28 -2.41 -14.06
C THR A 84 3.92 -1.78 -14.42
N PRO A 85 2.80 -2.53 -14.40
CA PRO A 85 1.47 -1.98 -14.69
C PRO A 85 1.23 -0.65 -13.98
N HIS A 86 0.56 0.30 -14.65
CA HIS A 86 0.31 1.64 -14.11
C HIS A 86 -0.22 1.66 -12.67
N SER A 87 -0.96 0.61 -12.27
CA SER A 87 -1.50 0.40 -10.91
C SER A 87 -0.45 0.16 -9.81
N LEU A 88 0.84 0.05 -10.17
CA LEU A 88 1.99 -0.14 -9.29
C LEU A 88 3.10 0.89 -9.56
N ARG A 89 2.86 1.90 -10.39
CA ARG A 89 3.86 2.95 -10.63
C ARG A 89 4.06 3.78 -9.36
N THR A 90 5.31 3.90 -8.97
CA THR A 90 5.75 4.82 -7.92
C THR A 90 5.63 6.26 -8.44
N LYS A 91 5.06 7.18 -7.67
CA LYS A 91 5.17 8.61 -8.02
C LYS A 91 6.62 9.08 -7.87
N PRO A 92 7.19 9.76 -8.88
CA PRO A 92 8.53 10.34 -8.78
C PRO A 92 8.68 11.29 -7.60
N VAL A 93 7.61 11.99 -7.21
CA VAL A 93 7.58 12.93 -6.09
C VAL A 93 7.76 12.23 -4.74
N SER A 94 7.11 11.08 -4.53
CA SER A 94 7.25 10.35 -3.28
C SER A 94 8.64 9.76 -3.13
N VAL A 95 9.15 9.20 -4.23
CA VAL A 95 10.52 8.69 -4.29
C VAL A 95 11.53 9.81 -4.12
N SER A 96 11.31 11.01 -4.69
CA SER A 96 12.24 12.14 -4.52
C SER A 96 12.24 12.69 -3.09
N ILE A 97 11.08 12.77 -2.44
CA ILE A 97 10.96 13.14 -1.02
C ILE A 97 11.69 12.13 -0.15
N LEU A 98 11.47 10.82 -0.38
CA LEU A 98 12.14 9.78 0.38
C LEU A 98 13.65 9.73 0.11
N ASN A 99 14.09 9.87 -1.13
CA ASN A 99 15.53 9.97 -1.46
C ASN A 99 16.18 11.18 -0.77
N ARG A 100 15.46 12.31 -0.66
CA ARG A 100 15.99 13.51 -0.04
C ARG A 100 16.10 13.39 1.48
N TYR A 101 15.15 12.73 2.13
CA TYR A 101 15.03 12.77 3.59
C TYR A 101 15.32 11.44 4.27
N HIS A 102 14.87 10.32 3.73
CA HIS A 102 14.94 9.01 4.38
C HIS A 102 15.13 7.88 3.35
N GLN A 103 16.28 7.88 2.65
CA GLN A 103 16.55 6.93 1.57
C GLN A 103 16.47 5.46 2.01
N PHE A 104 16.87 5.15 3.26
CA PHE A 104 16.81 3.78 3.81
C PHE A 104 15.40 3.17 3.80
N ILE A 105 14.35 3.99 3.78
CA ILE A 105 12.98 3.51 3.63
C ILE A 105 12.80 2.82 2.27
N LEU A 106 13.41 3.38 1.22
CA LEU A 106 13.34 2.85 -0.15
C LEU A 106 14.11 1.52 -0.31
N GLU A 107 14.97 1.16 0.64
CA GLU A 107 15.64 -0.15 0.64
C GLU A 107 14.69 -1.30 0.97
N SER A 108 13.60 -1.00 1.69
CA SER A 108 12.64 -2.00 2.20
C SER A 108 11.19 -1.74 1.80
N HIS A 109 10.88 -0.53 1.30
CA HIS A 109 9.53 -0.12 0.98
C HIS A 109 9.47 0.57 -0.38
N VAL A 110 8.32 0.45 -1.03
CA VAL A 110 8.04 1.08 -2.33
C VAL A 110 6.81 1.97 -2.17
N PRO A 111 6.90 3.28 -2.46
CA PRO A 111 5.74 4.17 -2.39
C PRO A 111 4.70 3.77 -3.43
N ILE A 112 3.47 3.52 -2.98
CA ILE A 112 2.36 3.14 -3.86
C ILE A 112 1.51 4.38 -4.13
N GLU A 113 1.17 4.62 -5.40
CA GLU A 113 0.21 5.65 -5.78
C GLU A 113 -1.22 5.21 -5.44
N VAL A 114 -2.00 6.14 -4.89
CA VAL A 114 -3.44 5.97 -4.63
C VAL A 114 -4.23 7.14 -5.19
N CYS A 115 -5.54 7.02 -5.41
CA CYS A 115 -6.36 8.17 -5.82
C CYS A 115 -6.35 9.30 -4.75
N HIS A 116 -6.33 10.56 -5.20
CA HIS A 116 -6.20 11.76 -4.35
C HIS A 116 -7.53 12.54 -4.29
N ASP A 117 -8.62 11.87 -3.94
CA ASP A 117 -9.98 12.40 -3.93
C ASP A 117 -10.48 12.73 -2.51
N GLY A 118 -9.59 12.85 -1.52
CA GLY A 118 -9.96 12.97 -0.10
C GLY A 118 -10.27 11.63 0.58
N ASN A 119 -10.49 10.54 -0.17
CA ASN A 119 -10.56 9.18 0.36
C ASN A 119 -9.18 8.48 0.41
N CYS A 120 -8.10 9.22 0.15
CA CYS A 120 -6.75 8.66 -0.03
C CYS A 120 -6.27 7.79 1.14
N LEU A 121 -6.64 8.13 2.38
CA LEU A 121 -6.34 7.31 3.56
C LEU A 121 -6.95 5.90 3.43
N PHE A 122 -8.27 5.82 3.24
CA PHE A 122 -8.98 4.54 3.13
C PHE A 122 -8.58 3.76 1.88
N ARG A 123 -8.29 4.45 0.78
CA ARG A 123 -7.78 3.85 -0.46
C ARG A 123 -6.39 3.25 -0.25
N ALA A 124 -5.51 3.92 0.49
CA ALA A 124 -4.19 3.40 0.82
C ALA A 124 -4.27 2.15 1.71
N VAL A 125 -5.18 2.13 2.69
CA VAL A 125 -5.43 0.94 3.51
C VAL A 125 -5.98 -0.20 2.64
N SER A 126 -6.98 0.08 1.80
CA SER A 126 -7.55 -0.89 0.86
C SER A 126 -6.46 -1.47 -0.04
N LYS A 127 -5.60 -0.61 -0.60
CA LYS A 127 -4.51 -1.00 -1.49
C LYS A 127 -3.47 -1.85 -0.76
N GLY A 128 -3.11 -1.47 0.48
CA GLY A 128 -2.16 -2.22 1.30
C GLY A 128 -2.66 -3.59 1.74
N LEU A 129 -3.96 -3.74 1.97
CA LEU A 129 -4.57 -5.01 2.41
C LEU A 129 -4.99 -5.94 1.27
N CYS A 130 -5.61 -5.36 0.25
CA CYS A 130 -6.33 -6.10 -0.79
C CYS A 130 -5.72 -5.93 -2.17
N ASN A 131 -4.60 -5.20 -2.30
CA ASN A 131 -3.98 -4.81 -3.58
C ASN A 131 -4.93 -4.08 -4.56
N THR A 132 -6.03 -3.52 -4.04
CA THR A 132 -7.05 -2.76 -4.79
C THR A 132 -7.52 -1.57 -3.98
N GLU A 133 -7.95 -0.49 -4.62
CA GLU A 133 -8.59 0.65 -3.94
C GLU A 133 -10.10 0.48 -3.78
N GLU A 134 -10.70 -0.55 -4.39
CA GLU A 134 -12.16 -0.71 -4.51
C GLU A 134 -12.90 -0.87 -3.17
N HIS A 135 -12.19 -1.18 -2.08
CA HIS A 135 -12.80 -1.42 -0.77
C HIS A 135 -12.76 -0.21 0.17
N TYR A 136 -12.34 0.96 -0.32
CA TYR A 136 -12.16 2.15 0.53
C TYR A 136 -13.45 2.58 1.25
N MET A 137 -14.62 2.47 0.59
CA MET A 137 -15.91 2.84 1.19
C MET A 137 -16.32 1.87 2.32
N GLN A 138 -16.10 0.57 2.14
CA GLN A 138 -16.37 -0.41 3.18
C GLN A 138 -15.48 -0.14 4.40
N ILE A 139 -14.19 0.14 4.19
CA ILE A 139 -13.26 0.47 5.28
C ILE A 139 -13.69 1.77 5.97
N ARG A 140 -14.10 2.79 5.21
CA ARG A 140 -14.60 4.07 5.76
C ARG A 140 -15.84 3.87 6.62
N LEU A 141 -16.80 3.06 6.14
CA LEU A 141 -18.01 2.72 6.90
C LEU A 141 -17.68 1.96 8.19
N LEU A 142 -16.81 0.95 8.12
CA LEU A 142 -16.39 0.18 9.31
C LEU A 142 -15.69 1.09 10.33
N THR A 143 -14.85 2.01 9.86
CA THR A 143 -14.19 3.02 10.70
C THR A 143 -15.21 3.93 11.37
N LEU A 144 -16.21 4.41 10.62
CA LEU A 144 -17.27 5.26 11.16
C LEU A 144 -18.03 4.54 12.28
N LEU A 145 -18.42 3.28 12.06
CA LEU A 145 -19.12 2.48 13.06
C LEU A 145 -18.27 2.27 14.32
N GLU A 146 -16.98 1.98 14.15
CA GLU A 146 -16.02 1.85 15.26
C GLU A 146 -15.95 3.14 16.10
N LEU A 147 -15.82 4.30 15.45
CA LEU A 147 -15.79 5.59 16.14
C LEU A 147 -17.07 5.85 16.93
N ILE A 148 -18.25 5.55 16.36
CA ILE A 148 -19.55 5.74 17.02
C ILE A 148 -19.69 4.82 18.24
N LEU A 149 -19.38 3.53 18.07
CA LEU A 149 -19.60 2.52 19.10
C LEU A 149 -18.60 2.63 20.25
N ASN A 150 -17.40 3.16 20.00
CA ASN A 150 -16.32 3.24 20.97
C ASN A 150 -15.87 4.70 21.22
N ARG A 151 -16.79 5.67 21.17
CA ARG A 151 -16.51 7.12 21.31
C ARG A 151 -15.54 7.45 22.44
N SER A 152 -15.71 6.84 23.61
CA SER A 152 -14.92 7.09 24.82
C SER A 152 -13.40 6.89 24.63
N HIS A 153 -12.99 6.09 23.63
CA HIS A 153 -11.59 5.87 23.29
C HIS A 153 -11.00 6.91 22.33
N TYR A 154 -11.84 7.66 21.61
CA TYR A 154 -11.41 8.55 20.52
C TYR A 154 -11.68 10.04 20.82
N ASP A 155 -12.55 10.33 21.78
CA ASP A 155 -12.88 11.68 22.21
C ASP A 155 -11.88 12.14 23.28
N TYR A 156 -10.94 13.02 22.92
CA TYR A 156 -9.91 13.50 23.86
C TYR A 156 -10.48 14.32 25.02
N GLU A 157 -11.73 14.80 24.91
CA GLU A 157 -12.43 15.47 26.00
C GLU A 157 -13.01 14.45 27.01
N HIS A 158 -13.02 13.15 26.69
CA HIS A 158 -13.55 12.07 27.52
C HIS A 158 -12.50 11.53 28.50
N GLU A 159 -12.92 11.22 29.74
CA GLU A 159 -12.02 10.75 30.82
C GLU A 159 -11.31 9.42 30.51
N ALA A 160 -11.94 8.56 29.72
CA ALA A 160 -11.42 7.25 29.31
C ALA A 160 -10.57 7.30 28.02
N PHE A 161 -10.25 8.50 27.51
CA PHE A 161 -9.43 8.66 26.31
C PHE A 161 -8.05 8.03 26.51
N VAL A 162 -7.58 7.33 25.48
CA VAL A 162 -6.24 6.74 25.44
C VAL A 162 -5.49 7.35 24.26
N ASP A 163 -4.45 8.13 24.55
CA ASP A 163 -3.55 8.60 23.50
C ASP A 163 -2.71 7.44 22.97
N HIS A 164 -3.13 6.89 21.84
CA HIS A 164 -2.44 5.82 21.14
C HIS A 164 -1.18 6.27 20.39
N PHE A 165 -0.98 7.58 20.23
CA PHE A 165 0.14 8.13 19.48
C PHE A 165 1.30 8.53 20.37
N ASN A 166 1.02 9.07 21.56
CA ASN A 166 2.02 9.58 22.50
C ASN A 166 2.99 10.54 21.79
N ASP A 167 2.41 11.57 21.15
CA ASP A 167 3.12 12.59 20.37
C ASP A 167 2.56 13.98 20.65
N ASP A 168 3.30 14.78 21.40
CA ASP A 168 2.93 16.17 21.68
C ASP A 168 2.90 17.04 20.41
N GLY A 169 3.51 16.58 19.31
CA GLY A 169 3.47 17.25 18.01
C GLY A 169 2.18 17.01 17.22
N LEU A 170 1.33 16.07 17.64
CA LEU A 170 0.06 15.80 16.97
C LEU A 170 -1.07 16.64 17.55
N VAL A 171 -1.74 17.37 16.67
CA VAL A 171 -2.97 18.08 17.01
C VAL A 171 -4.16 17.18 16.69
N PHE A 172 -5.00 16.95 17.69
CA PHE A 172 -6.22 16.16 17.55
C PHE A 172 -7.43 17.06 17.28
N ASP A 173 -8.19 16.74 16.24
CA ASP A 173 -9.48 17.38 15.98
C ASP A 173 -10.50 16.94 17.03
N ARG A 174 -11.50 17.81 17.27
CA ARG A 174 -12.65 17.46 18.13
C ARG A 174 -13.38 16.24 17.57
N PHE A 175 -13.90 15.39 18.45
CA PHE A 175 -14.55 14.14 18.06
C PHE A 175 -15.65 14.32 17.01
N ASP A 176 -16.50 15.36 17.16
CA ASP A 176 -17.57 15.65 16.20
C ASP A 176 -17.04 15.97 14.79
N THR A 177 -15.87 16.63 14.70
CA THR A 177 -15.18 16.90 13.43
C THR A 177 -14.70 15.60 12.81
N VAL A 178 -14.02 14.75 13.60
CA VAL A 178 -13.53 13.44 13.14
C VAL A 178 -14.68 12.58 12.62
N LEU A 179 -15.81 12.56 13.34
CA LEU A 179 -16.98 11.78 12.99
C LEU A 179 -17.63 12.31 11.70
N LYS A 180 -17.83 13.63 11.60
CA LYS A 180 -18.37 14.29 10.42
C LYS A 180 -17.49 14.03 9.20
N ASP A 181 -16.18 14.18 9.34
CA ASP A 181 -15.25 13.94 8.26
C ASP A 181 -15.33 12.49 7.83
N THR A 182 -15.22 11.52 8.74
CA THR A 182 -15.31 10.09 8.42
C THR A 182 -16.65 9.72 7.75
N ALA A 183 -17.76 10.37 8.11
CA ALA A 183 -19.06 10.15 7.49
C ALA A 183 -19.26 10.81 6.12
N THR A 184 -18.43 11.81 5.77
CA THR A 184 -18.57 12.58 4.53
C THR A 184 -17.66 12.01 3.44
N ASP A 185 -18.25 11.56 2.33
CA ASP A 185 -17.47 11.12 1.18
C ASP A 185 -16.57 12.25 0.65
N PHE A 186 -15.38 11.89 0.18
CA PHE A 186 -14.33 12.81 -0.27
C PHE A 186 -13.78 13.77 0.82
N SER A 187 -14.16 13.62 2.10
CA SER A 187 -13.52 14.38 3.18
C SER A 187 -12.22 13.72 3.66
N TYR A 188 -11.22 14.55 3.91
CA TYR A 188 -9.97 14.15 4.54
C TYR A 188 -10.21 13.78 6.00
N CYS A 189 -9.47 12.80 6.51
CA CYS A 189 -9.60 12.38 7.90
C CYS A 189 -8.29 12.57 8.67
N SER A 190 -8.44 12.83 9.97
CA SER A 190 -7.35 13.04 10.90
C SER A 190 -6.71 11.74 11.37
N MET A 191 -5.67 11.85 12.21
CA MET A 191 -4.99 10.69 12.79
C MET A 191 -5.91 9.84 13.67
N ILE A 192 -6.96 10.41 14.28
CA ILE A 192 -7.93 9.63 15.08
C ILE A 192 -8.63 8.59 14.20
N ALA A 193 -9.01 8.96 12.97
CA ALA A 193 -9.59 7.99 12.03
C ALA A 193 -8.60 6.87 11.70
N PHE A 194 -7.29 7.14 11.67
CA PHE A 194 -6.25 6.12 11.50
C PHE A 194 -6.27 5.07 12.62
N SER A 195 -6.46 5.50 13.87
CA SER A 195 -6.64 4.61 15.02
C SER A 195 -7.95 3.80 14.89
N GLY A 196 -9.04 4.46 14.48
CA GLY A 196 -10.32 3.81 14.21
C GLY A 196 -10.24 2.74 13.11
N ILE A 197 -9.49 2.98 12.02
CA ILE A 197 -9.26 1.99 10.95
C ILE A 197 -8.54 0.77 11.54
N SER A 198 -7.50 0.99 12.36
CA SER A 198 -6.74 -0.09 12.98
C SER A 198 -7.63 -0.98 13.87
N ALA A 199 -8.49 -0.38 14.69
CA ALA A 199 -9.45 -1.09 15.52
C ALA A 199 -10.49 -1.84 14.68
N ALA A 200 -11.14 -1.15 13.74
CA ALA A 200 -12.18 -1.71 12.87
C ALA A 200 -11.69 -2.91 12.05
N LEU A 201 -10.43 -2.91 11.64
CA LEU A 201 -9.81 -4.00 10.89
C LEU A 201 -9.06 -5.01 11.77
N SER A 202 -8.96 -4.75 13.09
CA SER A 202 -8.18 -5.55 14.03
C SER A 202 -6.72 -5.75 13.60
N VAL A 203 -6.13 -4.73 12.95
CA VAL A 203 -4.81 -4.79 12.34
C VAL A 203 -4.00 -3.56 12.75
N PRO A 204 -2.76 -3.71 13.26
CA PRO A 204 -1.87 -2.58 13.49
C PRO A 204 -1.44 -1.96 12.15
N ILE A 205 -1.37 -0.64 12.10
CA ILE A 205 -1.02 0.10 10.87
C ILE A 205 0.22 0.93 11.14
N GLN A 206 1.25 0.73 10.33
CA GLN A 206 2.44 1.57 10.36
C GLN A 206 2.26 2.73 9.39
N SER A 207 2.13 3.95 9.91
CA SER A 207 2.18 5.16 9.10
C SER A 207 3.63 5.61 8.95
N TYR A 208 3.90 6.35 7.88
CA TYR A 208 5.11 7.16 7.76
C TYR A 208 4.71 8.57 7.32
N CYS A 209 5.15 9.56 8.10
CA CYS A 209 5.02 10.98 7.77
C CYS A 209 6.40 11.57 7.47
N PRO A 210 6.65 12.12 6.26
CA PRO A 210 7.91 12.78 6.00
C PRO A 210 8.01 14.07 6.85
N PRO A 211 9.19 14.39 7.41
CA PRO A 211 9.42 15.63 8.15
C PRO A 211 9.12 16.86 7.29
N THR A 212 8.45 17.83 7.91
CA THR A 212 7.99 19.07 7.25
C THR A 212 8.88 20.27 7.55
N GLN A 213 9.74 20.21 8.57
CA GLN A 213 10.68 21.27 8.92
C GLN A 213 12.13 20.77 8.92
N ASP A 214 13.06 21.67 8.61
CA ASP A 214 14.49 21.36 8.51
C ASP A 214 15.07 20.72 9.77
N ALA A 215 14.61 21.16 10.95
CA ALA A 215 15.07 20.67 12.24
C ALA A 215 14.72 19.19 12.49
N TYR A 216 13.62 18.68 11.93
CA TYR A 216 13.17 17.30 12.10
C TYR A 216 13.81 16.32 11.10
N PHE A 217 14.65 16.79 10.18
CA PHE A 217 15.38 15.90 9.25
C PHE A 217 16.46 15.06 9.94
N ARG A 218 16.82 15.40 11.19
CA ARG A 218 17.78 14.62 11.99
C ARG A 218 17.13 13.75 13.07
N SER A 219 15.82 13.85 13.27
CA SER A 219 15.10 12.96 14.18
C SER A 219 14.79 11.63 13.50
N GLU A 220 14.48 10.61 14.30
CA GLU A 220 13.99 9.34 13.78
C GLU A 220 12.78 9.59 12.85
N PRO A 221 12.65 8.86 11.73
CA PRO A 221 11.49 8.98 10.85
C PRO A 221 10.22 8.85 11.70
N LEU A 222 9.22 9.71 11.45
CA LEU A 222 7.90 9.61 12.07
C LEU A 222 7.15 8.41 11.49
N ALA A 223 7.73 7.23 11.64
CA ALA A 223 7.15 5.95 11.34
C ALA A 223 6.52 5.42 12.63
N ARG A 224 5.20 5.47 12.74
CA ARG A 224 4.49 5.07 13.96
C ARG A 224 3.61 3.86 13.68
N VAL A 225 3.70 2.87 14.56
CA VAL A 225 2.74 1.76 14.57
C VAL A 225 1.53 2.19 15.38
N VAL A 226 0.47 2.57 14.67
CA VAL A 226 -0.82 2.91 15.26
C VAL A 226 -1.57 1.62 15.56
N ARG A 227 -2.12 1.55 16.78
CA ARG A 227 -2.90 0.43 17.27
C ARG A 227 -4.20 0.98 17.82
N GLY A 228 -5.29 0.65 17.14
CA GLY A 228 -6.62 1.01 17.61
C GLY A 228 -7.02 0.26 18.89
N HIS A 229 -8.15 0.66 19.44
CA HIS A 229 -8.78 -0.03 20.56
C HIS A 229 -8.93 -1.55 20.27
N GLY A 230 -8.60 -2.39 21.27
CA GLY A 230 -8.66 -3.85 21.14
C GLY A 230 -7.50 -4.50 20.35
N VAL A 231 -6.60 -3.72 19.73
CA VAL A 231 -5.49 -4.27 18.93
C VAL A 231 -4.28 -4.60 19.81
N SER A 232 -4.12 -5.89 20.14
CA SER A 232 -3.08 -6.39 21.05
C SER A 232 -1.63 -6.12 20.59
N ARG A 233 -0.75 -5.77 21.54
CA ARG A 233 0.72 -5.69 21.31
C ARG A 233 1.36 -7.05 21.03
N ALA A 234 0.79 -8.12 21.60
CA ALA A 234 1.34 -9.49 21.56
C ALA A 234 1.24 -10.17 20.18
N ALA A 235 0.62 -9.54 19.19
CA ALA A 235 0.90 -9.88 17.80
C ALA A 235 2.35 -9.42 17.54
N ASN A 236 3.30 -10.29 17.90
CA ASN A 236 4.71 -10.13 17.56
C ASN A 236 4.75 -9.76 16.08
N LEU A 237 5.29 -8.58 15.80
CA LEU A 237 5.75 -8.17 14.49
C LEU A 237 6.87 -9.16 14.11
N GLU A 238 6.54 -10.39 13.75
CA GLU A 238 7.35 -11.07 12.76
C GLU A 238 7.39 -10.09 11.60
N LYS A 239 8.61 -9.57 11.30
CA LYS A 239 8.83 -8.62 10.21
C LYS A 239 7.89 -9.03 9.08
N PRO A 240 6.96 -8.17 8.65
CA PRO A 240 6.03 -8.56 7.62
C PRO A 240 6.87 -9.01 6.44
N LYS A 241 6.92 -10.33 6.21
CA LYS A 241 7.27 -10.86 4.91
C LYS A 241 6.29 -10.15 3.98
N ALA A 242 6.76 -9.58 2.88
CA ALA A 242 5.88 -8.98 1.89
C ALA A 242 4.92 -10.09 1.39
N VAL A 243 3.80 -10.28 2.08
CA VAL A 243 2.82 -11.31 1.76
C VAL A 243 1.90 -10.69 0.74
N ILE A 244 2.26 -10.89 -0.53
CA ILE A 244 1.32 -10.82 -1.63
C ILE A 244 0.61 -12.17 -1.63
N SER A 245 -0.50 -12.28 -0.90
CA SER A 245 -1.39 -13.43 -0.99
C SER A 245 -2.61 -13.05 -1.82
N SER A 246 -2.83 -13.77 -2.92
CA SER A 246 -4.12 -13.80 -3.58
C SER A 246 -5.11 -14.55 -2.67
N VAL A 247 -6.18 -13.89 -2.22
CA VAL A 247 -7.21 -14.53 -1.41
C VAL A 247 -8.57 -14.32 -2.08
N LYS A 248 -9.04 -15.40 -2.72
CA LYS A 248 -10.46 -15.59 -2.97
C LYS A 248 -11.12 -15.81 -1.60
N THR A 249 -12.06 -14.92 -1.26
CA THR A 249 -12.92 -14.91 -0.05
C THR A 249 -12.23 -14.50 1.27
N CYS A 250 -12.41 -13.24 1.70
CA CYS A 250 -11.98 -12.70 2.98
C CYS A 250 -12.75 -13.35 4.15
N ASN A 251 -12.22 -14.43 4.71
CA ASN A 251 -12.35 -14.74 6.13
C ASN A 251 -11.12 -14.10 6.83
N LEU A 252 -11.32 -12.97 7.50
CA LEU A 252 -10.26 -12.17 8.12
C LEU A 252 -9.77 -12.84 9.42
N GLY A 253 -8.79 -13.73 9.27
CA GLY A 253 -7.96 -14.26 10.35
C GLY A 253 -6.47 -14.00 10.09
N LEU A 254 -6.08 -12.75 9.76
CA LEU A 254 -4.73 -12.40 9.34
C LEU A 254 -4.02 -11.48 10.35
N LYS A 255 -2.81 -11.90 10.75
CA LYS A 255 -1.83 -11.12 11.52
C LYS A 255 -0.85 -10.46 10.54
N THR A 256 -1.24 -9.35 9.92
CA THR A 256 -0.39 -8.60 8.97
C THR A 256 -0.27 -7.16 9.44
N VAL A 257 0.91 -6.56 9.35
CA VAL A 257 1.11 -5.12 9.61
C VAL A 257 1.13 -4.39 8.28
N ILE A 258 0.29 -3.38 8.13
CA ILE A 258 0.19 -2.61 6.88
C ILE A 258 1.11 -1.40 6.98
N HIS A 259 2.02 -1.25 6.02
CA HIS A 259 2.85 -0.05 5.90
C HIS A 259 2.18 0.92 4.93
N ILE A 260 1.68 2.04 5.45
CA ILE A 260 1.03 3.09 4.66
C ILE A 260 1.95 4.30 4.59
N PHE A 261 2.52 4.53 3.40
CA PHE A 261 3.24 5.76 3.09
C PHE A 261 2.25 6.83 2.70
N GLN A 262 1.92 7.69 3.66
CA GLN A 262 0.93 8.72 3.46
C GLN A 262 1.62 10.01 2.96
N HIS A 263 1.39 10.37 1.70
CA HIS A 263 1.57 11.75 1.26
C HIS A 263 0.32 12.55 1.60
N ILE A 264 0.12 12.89 2.87
CA ILE A 264 -0.66 14.09 3.21
C ILE A 264 0.35 15.22 3.30
N ILE A 265 0.55 15.94 2.20
CA ILE A 265 1.24 17.24 2.21
C ILE A 265 0.26 18.40 1.89
N CYS A 266 -1.05 18.18 1.66
CA CYS A 266 -1.89 19.26 1.12
C CYS A 266 -3.25 19.58 1.76
N ALA A 267 -3.77 18.83 2.74
CA ALA A 267 -5.12 19.12 3.26
C ALA A 267 -5.12 19.96 4.56
N SER A 268 -4.43 19.52 5.61
CA SER A 268 -4.50 20.19 6.93
C SER A 268 -3.88 21.58 6.95
N PHE A 269 -2.91 21.86 6.06
CA PHE A 269 -2.29 23.19 5.96
C PHE A 269 -3.14 24.22 5.20
N ASN A 270 -3.96 23.82 4.22
CA ASN A 270 -4.82 24.77 3.53
C ASN A 270 -6.00 25.22 4.41
N ALA A 271 -6.53 24.32 5.27
CA ALA A 271 -7.59 24.69 6.21
C ALA A 271 -7.09 25.63 7.33
N HIS A 272 -5.87 25.44 7.82
CA HIS A 272 -5.27 26.36 8.80
C HIS A 272 -4.77 27.68 8.19
N ALA A 273 -4.28 27.68 6.94
CA ALA A 273 -3.90 28.90 6.24
C ALA A 273 -5.10 29.79 5.87
N SER A 274 -6.29 29.21 5.67
CA SER A 274 -7.52 29.99 5.42
C SER A 274 -8.13 30.65 6.66
N ASN A 275 -7.74 30.26 7.88
CA ASN A 275 -8.25 30.82 9.13
C ASN A 275 -7.34 31.89 9.78
N ASN A 276 -6.17 32.18 9.21
CA ASN A 276 -5.31 33.29 9.63
C ASN A 276 -5.45 34.53 8.71
N ARG A 277 -6.68 34.92 8.39
CA ARG A 277 -6.97 36.28 7.92
C ARG A 277 -7.19 37.20 9.12
N LEU A 278 -6.13 37.94 9.46
CA LEU A 278 -6.15 39.27 10.06
C LEU A 278 -6.97 39.45 11.35
N GLN A 279 -6.32 39.17 12.48
CA GLN A 279 -6.31 40.13 13.59
C GLN A 279 -4.88 40.64 13.79
N PHE A 280 -4.52 41.60 12.93
CA PHE A 280 -3.72 42.78 13.24
C PHE A 280 -4.36 43.94 12.49
#